data_AF-A0A1E4Y269-F1
#
_entry.id   AF-A0A1E4Y269-F1
#
_cell.length_a   1.000
_cell.length_b   1.000
_cell.length_c   1.000
_cell.angle_alpha   90.00
_cell.angle_beta   90.00
_cell.angle_gamma   90.00
#
_symmetry.space_group_name_H-M   'P 1'
#
loop_
_entity.id
_entity.type
_entity.pdbx_description
1 polymer ?
#
loop_
_entity_poly.entity_id
_entity_poly.type
_entity_poly.pdbx_seq_one_letter_code
_entity_poly.pdbx_strand_id
1 'polypeptide(L)' 'MKPDEEFDDLPDDDPDLLENSGLSKMYISRLRGALFTRLSDFDGMSDIEILREPGVSLRIIKAIREQRARVATK' A
#
# COMPACT_ATOMS: atom_id res chain seq x y z
N MET A 1 -11.91 -7.02 21.81
CA MET A 1 -10.63 -7.27 21.14
C MET A 1 -10.37 -6.06 20.26
N LYS A 2 -9.42 -5.20 20.64
CA LYS A 2 -8.97 -4.08 19.80
C LYS A 2 -7.84 -4.64 18.92
N PRO A 3 -7.88 -4.51 17.59
CA PRO A 3 -6.84 -5.06 16.72
C PRO A 3 -5.75 -4.02 16.44
N ASP A 4 -5.30 -3.28 17.46
CA ASP A 4 -4.42 -2.12 17.27
C ASP A 4 -3.01 -2.29 17.88
N GLU A 5 -2.64 -3.47 18.40
CA GLU A 5 -1.45 -3.62 19.27
C GLU A 5 -0.28 -4.48 18.74
N GLU A 6 -0.20 -4.81 17.45
CA GLU A 6 0.92 -5.66 16.94
C GLU A 6 1.57 -5.16 15.64
N PHE A 7 1.69 -3.85 15.44
CA PHE A 7 2.48 -3.29 14.32
C PHE A 7 3.61 -2.36 14.76
N ASP A 8 3.90 -2.29 16.07
CA ASP A 8 4.76 -1.24 16.67
C ASP A 8 6.27 -1.59 16.68
N ASP A 9 6.71 -2.69 16.05
CA ASP A 9 8.05 -3.27 16.30
C ASP A 9 8.81 -3.75 15.05
N LEU A 10 8.74 -3.00 13.94
CA LEU A 10 9.68 -3.13 12.82
C LEU A 10 10.31 -1.77 12.48
N PRO A 11 11.56 -1.74 11.95
CA PRO A 11 12.20 -0.49 11.56
C PRO A 11 11.42 0.18 10.41
N ASP A 12 10.59 1.13 10.79
CA ASP A 12 9.59 1.87 10.02
C ASP A 12 10.14 2.82 8.95
N ASP A 13 11.33 2.60 8.38
CA ASP A 13 11.92 3.54 7.39
C ASP A 13 12.13 2.93 5.99
N ASP A 14 11.68 1.68 5.75
CA ASP A 14 11.73 1.08 4.42
C ASP A 14 10.77 1.82 3.47
N PRO A 15 11.27 2.46 2.38
CA PRO A 15 10.42 3.22 1.45
C PRO A 15 9.44 2.34 0.66
N ASP A 16 9.62 1.02 0.66
CA ASP A 16 8.72 0.07 0.01
C ASP A 16 7.48 -0.26 0.88
N LEU A 17 7.52 -0.04 2.20
CA LEU A 17 6.36 -0.26 3.06
C LEU A 17 5.24 0.74 2.74
N LEU A 18 3.98 0.26 2.72
CA LEU A 18 2.83 1.12 2.46
C LEU A 18 2.70 2.24 3.49
N GLU A 19 3.08 1.98 4.73
CA GLU A 19 3.09 2.93 5.85
C GLU A 19 4.04 4.11 5.59
N ASN A 20 5.12 3.89 4.84
CA ASN A 20 6.16 4.87 4.53
C ASN A 20 6.02 5.49 3.14
N SER A 21 5.14 4.93 2.32
CA SER A 21 4.91 5.37 0.94
C SER A 21 4.25 6.75 0.82
N GLY A 22 3.76 7.35 1.91
CA GLY A 22 3.00 8.60 1.86
C GLY A 22 1.57 8.47 1.33
N LEU A 23 1.04 7.23 1.24
CA LEU A 23 -0.38 6.98 1.00
C LEU A 23 -1.25 7.45 2.18
N SER A 24 -2.51 7.76 1.89
CA SER A 24 -3.48 8.06 2.96
C SER A 24 -3.67 6.82 3.86
N LYS A 25 -3.75 7.01 5.18
CA LYS A 25 -4.10 5.95 6.15
C LYS A 25 -5.37 5.17 5.77
N MET A 26 -6.35 5.86 5.18
CA MET A 26 -7.58 5.25 4.68
C MET A 26 -7.37 4.33 3.47
N TYR A 27 -6.33 4.56 2.66
CA TYR A 27 -5.96 3.69 1.55
C TYR A 27 -5.12 2.53 2.05
N ILE A 28 -4.15 2.79 2.94
CA ILE A 28 -3.32 1.76 3.57
C ILE A 28 -4.21 0.73 4.28
N SER A 29 -5.18 1.16 5.08
CA SER A 29 -6.12 0.25 5.77
C SER A 29 -6.90 -0.64 4.79
N ARG A 30 -7.31 -0.13 3.62
CA ARG A 30 -8.00 -0.93 2.59
C ARG A 30 -7.06 -1.92 1.92
N LEU A 31 -5.84 -1.49 1.60
CA LEU A 31 -4.80 -2.34 1.00
C LEU A 31 -4.37 -3.46 1.95
N ARG A 32 -4.21 -3.16 3.24
CA ARG A 32 -3.98 -4.15 4.30
C ARG A 32 -5.12 -5.16 4.41
N GLY A 33 -6.37 -4.71 4.24
CA GLY A 33 -7.53 -5.61 4.17
C GLY A 33 -7.50 -6.56 2.97
N ALA A 34 -6.81 -6.18 1.89
CA ALA A 34 -6.51 -7.02 0.73
C ALA A 34 -5.13 -7.70 0.81
N LEU A 35 -4.52 -7.75 2.00
CA LEU A 35 -3.23 -8.39 2.31
C LEU A 35 -2.00 -7.76 1.63
N PHE A 36 -2.12 -6.57 1.07
CA PHE A 36 -0.97 -5.80 0.59
C PHE A 36 -0.30 -5.06 1.75
N THR A 37 1.03 -5.08 1.74
CA THR A 37 1.86 -4.49 2.78
C THR A 37 2.98 -3.62 2.22
N ARG A 38 3.32 -3.80 0.93
CA ARG A 38 4.41 -3.11 0.24
C ARG A 38 3.96 -2.54 -1.11
N LEU A 39 4.70 -1.56 -1.63
CA LEU A 39 4.52 -1.05 -2.99
C LEU A 39 4.97 -2.07 -4.04
N SER A 40 5.99 -2.87 -3.73
CA SER A 40 6.48 -3.97 -4.57
C SER A 40 5.48 -5.13 -4.70
N ASP A 41 4.50 -5.27 -3.81
CA ASP A 41 3.44 -6.28 -3.96
C ASP A 41 2.61 -6.06 -5.25
N PHE A 42 2.64 -4.85 -5.79
CA PHE A 42 1.99 -4.48 -7.05
C PHE A 42 2.92 -4.59 -8.26
N ASP A 43 4.15 -5.07 -8.09
CA ASP A 43 5.07 -5.33 -9.20
C ASP A 43 4.57 -6.53 -10.01
N GLY A 44 4.43 -6.34 -11.33
CA GLY A 44 3.89 -7.38 -12.22
C GLY A 44 2.36 -7.50 -12.22
N MET A 45 1.64 -6.80 -11.34
CA MET A 45 0.17 -6.71 -11.40
C MET A 45 -0.29 -5.62 -12.35
N SER A 46 -1.28 -5.93 -13.18
CA SER A 46 -2.01 -4.95 -13.98
C SER A 46 -3.04 -4.18 -13.14
N ASP A 47 -3.39 -2.96 -13.56
CA ASP A 47 -4.42 -2.16 -12.89
C ASP A 47 -5.75 -2.94 -12.75
N ILE A 48 -6.08 -3.83 -13.70
CA ILE A 48 -7.30 -4.65 -13.67
C ILE A 48 -7.23 -5.70 -12.57
N GLU A 49 -6.08 -6.34 -12.37
CA GLU A 49 -5.89 -7.31 -11.29
C GLU A 49 -6.03 -6.64 -9.93
N ILE A 50 -5.43 -5.45 -9.77
CA ILE A 50 -5.53 -4.65 -8.55
C ILE A 50 -6.97 -4.20 -8.28
N LEU A 51 -7.75 -3.85 -9.30
CA LEU A 51 -9.17 -3.48 -9.16
C LEU A 51 -10.09 -4.63 -8.74
N ARG A 52 -9.67 -5.89 -8.92
CA ARG A 52 -10.45 -7.05 -8.47
C ARG A 52 -10.42 -7.21 -6.96
N GLU A 53 -9.46 -6.58 -6.30
CA GLU A 53 -9.29 -6.66 -4.86
C GLU A 53 -10.35 -5.85 -4.12
N PRO A 54 -10.98 -6.44 -3.09
CA PRO A 54 -12.06 -5.80 -2.37
C PRO A 54 -11.59 -4.51 -1.70
N GLY A 55 -12.33 -3.42 -1.90
CA GLY A 55 -12.00 -2.12 -1.32
C GLY A 55 -10.94 -1.34 -2.11
N VAL A 56 -10.42 -1.87 -3.22
CA VAL A 56 -9.52 -1.12 -4.10
C VAL A 56 -10.32 -0.33 -5.13
N SER A 57 -9.89 0.89 -5.43
CA SER A 57 -10.54 1.77 -6.39
C SER A 57 -9.50 2.42 -7.31
N LEU A 58 -9.94 2.97 -8.45
CA LEU A 58 -9.08 3.68 -9.39
C LEU A 58 -8.25 4.80 -8.73
N ARG A 59 -8.80 5.46 -7.70
CA ARG A 59 -8.06 6.49 -6.94
C ARG A 59 -6.89 5.90 -6.15
N ILE A 60 -7.07 4.70 -5.60
CA ILE A 60 -6.02 3.99 -4.85
C ILE A 60 -4.92 3.55 -5.81
N ILE A 61 -5.27 3.01 -6.98
CA ILE A 61 -4.30 2.62 -8.02
C ILE A 61 -3.48 3.83 -8.48
N LYS A 62 -4.14 4.95 -8.76
CA LYS A 62 -3.45 6.19 -9.13
C LYS A 62 -2.45 6.61 -8.04
N ALA A 63 -2.87 6.56 -6.78
CA ALA A 63 -2.00 6.91 -5.65
C ALA A 63 -0.80 5.96 -5.52
N ILE A 64 -1.00 4.64 -5.66
CA ILE A 64 0.08 3.65 -5.65
C ILE A 64 1.10 3.95 -6.76
N ARG A 65 0.63 4.22 -7.98
CA ARG A 65 1.50 4.54 -9.13
C ARG A 65 2.31 5.81 -8.91
N GLU A 66 1.69 6.86 -8.38
CA GLU A 66 2.38 8.11 -8.04
C GLU A 66 3.47 7.90 -7.00
N GLN A 67 3.21 7.09 -5.96
CA GLN A 67 4.22 6.81 -4.93
C GLN A 67 5.33 5.89 -5.42
N ARG A 68 5.02 4.84 -6.19
CA ARG A 68 6.03 3.98 -6.84
C ARG A 68 6.97 4.80 -7.72
N ALA A 69 6.45 5.75 -8.50
CA ALA A 69 7.27 6.62 -9.33
C ALA A 69 8.20 7.51 -8.49
N ARG A 70 7.74 8.02 -7.34
CA ARG A 70 8.55 8.84 -6.42
C ARG A 70 9.68 8.03 -5.78
N VAL A 71 9.37 6.81 -5.30
CA VAL A 71 10.35 5.92 -4.68
C VAL A 71 11.42 5.49 -5.70
N ALA A 72 11.03 5.17 -6.94
CA ALA A 72 11.97 4.80 -8.00
C ALA A 72 12.88 5.95 -8.49
N THR A 73 12.53 7.20 -8.18
CA THR A 73 13.31 8.39 -8.59
C THR A 73 14.31 8.83 -7.51
N LYS A 74 14.25 8.23 -6.31
CA LYS A 74 15.10 8.55 -5.16
C LYS A 74 16.33 7.64 -5.13
#